data_AF-A0A6N2DTD2-F1
#
_entry.id   AF-A0A6N2DTD2-F1
#
_cell.length_a   1.000
_cell.length_b   1.000
_cell.length_c   1.000
_cell.angle_alpha   90.00
_cell.angle_beta   90.00
_cell.angle_gamma   90.00
#
_symmetry.space_group_name_H-M   'P 1'
#
loop_
_entity.id
_entity.type
_entity.pdbx_description
1 polymer ?
#
loop_
_entity_poly.entity_id
_entity_poly.type
_entity_poly.pdbx_seq_one_letter_code
_entity_poly.pdbx_strand_id
1 'polypeptide(L)'
;MTTNRSSACARALRAALLGSTALAVTGTVSLAMADVVLSPESGVVWKGGDGDWTVGPNWEGDAAPGIDDNVLVDGDKPVDSTVTVNTSPTIGTLTISAGDTVAIQNARTFTLGGDLFNAGLLVLNSTGSLTALRIGNSVTFSGGGELLLSNSAGNRFFAVNGSDVLTNASDHTIRGSGQFGSGLMGLINEGVILADQSVGLTVQLNNADGIDRDNQGTMRASDGATLTILNTDIGNTGGLIEALDGSTVALNGSRITAGTLRTAGDGVMTLVNATLEDLTNEALVRINNAQTGRLAGTIDNTGEIRLNSVGSTTDLVILGDVTLAGDGVLSMSNSSGNRIRGNAATDVLTNTSDHTIRGSGQL
;
A
#
# COMPACT_ATOMS: atom_id res chain seq x y z
N MET A 1 -51.98 21.05 22.44
CA MET A 1 -52.12 20.66 21.01
C MET A 1 -50.75 20.77 20.39
N THR A 2 -50.27 19.66 19.82
CA THR A 2 -49.25 19.51 18.74
C THR A 2 -47.86 20.15 18.92
N THR A 3 -46.70 19.52 18.68
CA THR A 3 -46.16 18.14 18.63
C THR A 3 -44.67 18.30 18.32
N ASN A 4 -43.81 17.58 19.05
CA ASN A 4 -42.36 17.47 18.88
C ASN A 4 -41.93 16.79 17.57
N ARG A 5 -40.79 17.22 16.99
CA ARG A 5 -39.88 16.43 16.13
C ARG A 5 -38.47 16.59 16.69
N SER A 6 -38.02 15.71 17.58
CA SER A 6 -37.26 14.47 17.32
C SER A 6 -35.81 14.72 16.88
N SER A 7 -34.95 14.93 17.88
CA SER A 7 -33.53 14.56 17.87
C SER A 7 -33.41 13.04 17.99
N ALA A 8 -32.75 12.37 17.04
CA ALA A 8 -32.09 11.06 17.20
C ALA A 8 -31.62 10.52 15.84
N CYS A 9 -30.30 10.53 15.57
CA CYS A 9 -29.54 9.32 15.20
C CYS A 9 -28.05 9.68 15.01
N ALA A 10 -27.28 9.58 16.09
CA ALA A 10 -25.82 9.57 16.04
C ALA A 10 -25.35 8.70 17.22
N ARG A 11 -25.18 7.40 16.96
CA ARG A 11 -24.35 6.41 17.71
C ARG A 11 -24.87 5.00 17.45
N ALA A 12 -24.11 4.21 16.72
CA ALA A 12 -24.15 2.76 16.82
C ALA A 12 -22.74 2.19 16.62
N LEU A 13 -21.92 2.28 17.67
CA LEU A 13 -20.78 1.39 17.86
C LEU A 13 -20.76 0.97 19.34
N ARG A 14 -21.10 -0.30 19.60
CA ARG A 14 -20.62 -1.08 20.76
C ARG A 14 -21.06 -2.53 20.61
N ALA A 15 -20.06 -3.37 20.34
CA ALA A 15 -20.15 -4.82 20.45
C ALA A 15 -20.53 -5.22 21.89
N ALA A 16 -21.50 -6.13 22.02
CA ALA A 16 -21.80 -6.83 23.25
C ALA A 16 -21.52 -8.32 23.02
N LEU A 17 -20.35 -8.76 23.46
CA LEU A 17 -20.00 -10.16 23.65
C LEU A 17 -20.47 -10.55 25.06
N LEU A 18 -21.37 -11.54 25.20
CA LEU A 18 -21.54 -12.34 26.43
C LEU A 18 -22.41 -13.58 26.16
N GLY A 19 -21.75 -14.74 26.14
CA GLY A 19 -22.19 -16.01 26.70
C GLY A 19 -23.40 -16.74 26.10
N SER A 20 -23.16 -17.79 25.30
CA SER A 20 -23.80 -19.09 25.54
C SER A 20 -23.07 -20.24 24.82
N THR A 21 -23.00 -21.35 25.55
CA THR A 21 -22.55 -22.72 25.25
C THR A 21 -22.29 -23.13 23.79
N ALA A 22 -21.11 -23.70 23.57
CA ALA A 22 -20.70 -24.36 22.33
C ALA A 22 -21.66 -25.51 21.93
N LEU A 23 -22.27 -25.38 20.75
CA LEU A 23 -22.81 -26.50 19.99
C LEU A 23 -22.12 -26.46 18.62
N ALA A 24 -21.28 -27.46 18.36
CA ALA A 24 -20.58 -27.61 17.10
C ALA A 24 -21.59 -27.85 15.96
N VAL A 25 -21.74 -26.86 15.08
CA VAL A 25 -22.37 -27.04 13.77
C VAL A 25 -21.28 -26.92 12.73
N THR A 26 -20.89 -28.06 12.13
CA THR A 26 -20.12 -28.11 10.89
C THR A 26 -21.01 -27.63 9.76
N GLY A 27 -21.05 -26.32 9.56
CA GLY A 27 -21.72 -25.67 8.43
C GLY A 27 -20.85 -24.52 7.96
N THR A 28 -20.41 -24.58 6.71
CA THR A 28 -19.80 -23.45 6.01
C THR A 28 -20.81 -22.31 5.96
N VAL A 29 -20.62 -21.29 6.80
CA VAL A 29 -21.34 -20.03 6.67
C VAL A 29 -20.69 -19.28 5.52
N SER A 30 -21.21 -19.49 4.31
CA SER A 30 -20.98 -18.54 3.22
C SER A 30 -21.74 -17.26 3.59
N LEU A 31 -21.03 -16.25 4.11
CA LEU A 31 -21.57 -14.90 4.09
C LEU A 31 -21.67 -14.50 2.61
N ALA A 32 -22.86 -14.63 2.03
CA ALA A 32 -23.17 -13.86 0.85
C ALA A 32 -23.00 -12.38 1.27
N MET A 33 -22.02 -11.71 0.68
CA MET A 33 -21.99 -10.25 0.73
C MET A 33 -23.29 -9.82 0.07
N ALA A 34 -24.24 -9.33 0.88
CA ALA A 34 -25.37 -8.63 0.33
C ALA A 34 -24.76 -7.45 -0.42
N ASP A 35 -24.99 -7.36 -1.73
CA ASP A 35 -24.75 -6.15 -2.49
C ASP A 35 -25.40 -5.01 -1.70
N VAL A 36 -24.56 -4.21 -1.04
CA VAL A 36 -24.99 -2.95 -0.49
C VAL A 36 -25.26 -2.10 -1.72
N VAL A 37 -26.50 -2.16 -2.23
CA VAL A 37 -27.02 -1.12 -3.10
C VAL A 37 -27.11 0.11 -2.20
N LEU A 38 -26.00 0.85 -2.11
CA LEU A 38 -26.01 2.22 -1.62
C LEU A 38 -27.06 2.93 -2.48
N SER A 39 -28.13 3.44 -1.86
CA SER A 39 -28.98 4.42 -2.52
C SER A 39 -28.05 5.51 -3.06
N PRO A 40 -28.09 5.87 -4.36
CA PRO A 40 -27.12 6.81 -4.89
C PRO A 40 -27.28 8.10 -4.10
N GLU A 41 -26.21 8.53 -3.42
CA GLU A 41 -26.12 9.91 -2.97
C GLU A 41 -26.40 10.80 -4.18
N SER A 42 -27.16 11.88 -4.01
CA SER A 42 -27.36 12.84 -5.09
C SER A 42 -26.00 13.31 -5.60
N GLY A 43 -25.67 13.00 -6.85
CA GLY A 43 -24.41 13.36 -7.47
C GLY A 43 -24.57 13.77 -8.93
N VAL A 44 -23.52 14.39 -9.47
CA VAL A 44 -23.41 14.79 -10.88
C VAL A 44 -23.03 13.55 -11.69
N VAL A 45 -23.89 13.16 -12.62
CA VAL A 45 -23.80 11.87 -13.32
C VAL A 45 -23.27 12.08 -14.75
N TRP A 46 -22.30 11.29 -15.17
CA TRP A 46 -21.85 11.26 -16.56
C TRP A 46 -22.90 10.58 -17.45
N LYS A 47 -23.25 11.19 -18.58
CA LYS A 47 -24.29 10.68 -19.48
C LYS A 47 -23.89 9.42 -20.23
N GLY A 48 -22.59 9.15 -20.34
CA GLY A 48 -22.05 7.96 -21.00
C GLY A 48 -21.23 8.30 -22.24
N GLY A 49 -20.40 7.35 -22.66
CA GLY A 49 -19.47 7.48 -23.78
C GLY A 49 -18.21 8.28 -23.45
N ASP A 50 -17.34 8.41 -24.45
CA ASP A 50 -16.05 9.09 -24.30
C ASP A 50 -16.19 10.61 -24.39
N GLY A 51 -15.49 11.34 -23.51
CA GLY A 51 -15.48 12.79 -23.59
C GLY A 51 -14.66 13.49 -22.50
N ASP A 52 -14.57 14.81 -22.64
CA ASP A 52 -13.83 15.68 -21.73
C ASP A 52 -14.67 16.09 -20.52
N TRP A 53 -14.06 16.05 -19.33
CA TRP A 53 -14.66 16.43 -18.05
C TRP A 53 -15.31 17.81 -18.08
N THR A 54 -14.70 18.78 -18.76
CA THR A 54 -15.17 20.17 -18.81
C THR A 54 -16.37 20.40 -19.72
N VAL A 55 -16.76 19.42 -20.53
CA VAL A 55 -17.87 19.56 -21.48
C VAL A 55 -19.19 19.30 -20.75
N GLY A 56 -19.85 20.39 -20.33
CA GLY A 56 -21.11 20.35 -19.58
C GLY A 56 -22.17 19.39 -20.16
N PRO A 57 -22.43 19.38 -21.48
CA PRO A 57 -23.39 18.46 -22.09
C PRO A 57 -23.13 16.96 -21.87
N ASN A 58 -21.91 16.57 -21.50
CA ASN A 58 -21.60 15.18 -21.15
C ASN A 58 -22.08 14.78 -19.75
N TRP A 59 -22.54 15.74 -18.95
CA TRP A 59 -23.06 15.53 -17.59
C TRP A 59 -24.56 15.76 -17.54
N GLU A 60 -25.26 14.98 -16.72
CA GLU A 60 -26.66 15.23 -16.40
C GLU A 60 -26.79 16.63 -15.75
N GLY A 61 -27.74 17.43 -16.25
CA GLY A 61 -27.87 18.84 -15.89
C GLY A 61 -27.01 19.81 -16.70
N ASP A 62 -26.28 19.33 -17.71
CA ASP A 62 -25.49 20.11 -18.67
C ASP A 62 -24.38 20.97 -18.04
N ALA A 63 -23.86 20.55 -16.89
CA ALA A 63 -22.79 21.24 -16.16
C ALA A 63 -21.76 20.24 -15.61
N ALA A 64 -20.48 20.56 -15.77
CA ALA A 64 -19.41 19.76 -15.19
C ALA A 64 -19.39 19.86 -13.65
N PRO A 65 -18.94 18.82 -12.92
CA PRO A 65 -18.85 18.84 -11.47
C PRO A 65 -17.99 19.99 -10.96
N GLY A 66 -18.51 20.67 -9.94
CA GLY A 66 -17.84 21.71 -9.16
C GLY A 66 -17.14 21.14 -7.92
N ILE A 67 -16.79 22.06 -7.01
CA ILE A 67 -16.16 21.71 -5.74
C ILE A 67 -17.12 20.94 -4.84
N ASP A 68 -16.61 19.87 -4.21
CA ASP A 68 -17.35 19.01 -3.28
C ASP A 68 -18.53 18.23 -3.89
N ASP A 69 -18.76 18.33 -5.20
CA ASP A 69 -19.79 17.54 -5.88
C ASP A 69 -19.43 16.04 -5.85
N ASN A 70 -20.42 15.21 -5.54
CA ASN A 70 -20.30 13.76 -5.69
C ASN A 70 -20.44 13.40 -7.17
N VAL A 71 -19.54 12.56 -7.69
CA VAL A 71 -19.47 12.24 -9.13
C VAL A 71 -19.75 10.77 -9.36
N LEU A 72 -20.67 10.48 -10.28
CA LEU A 72 -20.99 9.13 -10.73
C LEU A 72 -20.66 9.00 -12.21
N VAL A 73 -19.72 8.12 -12.54
CA VAL A 73 -19.38 7.81 -13.92
C VAL A 73 -20.31 6.72 -14.42
N ASP A 74 -21.09 7.12 -15.42
CA ASP A 74 -22.02 6.35 -16.23
C ASP A 74 -23.19 5.63 -15.53
N GLY A 75 -23.07 5.28 -14.24
CA GLY A 75 -24.15 4.69 -13.46
C GLY A 75 -24.57 3.31 -13.98
N ASP A 76 -23.59 2.46 -14.28
CA ASP A 76 -23.77 1.10 -14.80
C ASP A 76 -24.54 1.01 -16.13
N LYS A 77 -24.38 2.01 -17.00
CA LYS A 77 -24.93 1.94 -18.36
C LYS A 77 -24.17 0.92 -19.22
N PRO A 78 -24.80 0.39 -20.28
CA PRO A 78 -24.28 -0.76 -21.02
C PRO A 78 -23.09 -0.46 -21.95
N VAL A 79 -22.63 0.79 -22.04
CA VAL A 79 -21.54 1.19 -22.93
C VAL A 79 -20.46 1.84 -22.10
N ASP A 80 -19.30 1.19 -22.01
CA ASP A 80 -18.14 1.71 -21.31
C ASP A 80 -17.83 3.17 -21.70
N SER A 81 -17.55 3.97 -20.69
CA SER A 81 -17.30 5.40 -20.80
C SER A 81 -15.85 5.75 -20.44
N THR A 82 -15.20 6.56 -21.27
CA THR A 82 -13.92 7.20 -20.91
C THR A 82 -14.10 8.68 -20.60
N VAL A 83 -14.06 9.03 -19.31
CA VAL A 83 -14.04 10.43 -18.86
C VAL A 83 -12.61 10.95 -18.81
N THR A 84 -12.31 11.90 -19.70
CA THR A 84 -11.00 12.53 -19.80
C THR A 84 -10.94 13.77 -18.92
N VAL A 85 -10.17 13.73 -17.82
CA VAL A 85 -9.97 14.89 -16.94
C VAL A 85 -8.87 15.79 -17.52
N ASN A 86 -9.29 16.79 -18.29
CA ASN A 86 -8.46 17.81 -18.93
C ASN A 86 -8.26 19.08 -18.06
N THR A 87 -8.76 19.06 -16.82
CA THR A 87 -8.64 20.13 -15.80
C THR A 87 -8.06 19.58 -14.48
N SER A 88 -7.99 20.42 -13.45
CA SER A 88 -7.54 20.04 -12.10
C SER A 88 -8.68 20.21 -11.09
N PRO A 89 -9.69 19.33 -11.09
CA PRO A 89 -10.88 19.50 -10.26
C PRO A 89 -10.60 19.10 -8.81
N THR A 90 -11.43 19.64 -7.92
CA THR A 90 -11.63 19.14 -6.56
C THR A 90 -13.09 18.72 -6.48
N ILE A 91 -13.37 17.50 -6.02
CA ILE A 91 -14.73 16.95 -5.92
C ILE A 91 -14.95 16.30 -4.54
N GLY A 92 -16.19 15.90 -4.25
CA GLY A 92 -16.58 15.13 -3.07
C GLY A 92 -16.18 13.65 -3.23
N THR A 93 -17.16 12.78 -3.47
CA THR A 93 -16.95 11.35 -3.76
C THR A 93 -16.83 11.07 -5.25
N LEU A 94 -16.25 9.92 -5.60
CA LEU A 94 -16.19 9.42 -6.97
C LEU A 94 -16.67 7.97 -7.02
N THR A 95 -17.60 7.69 -7.91
CA THR A 95 -18.06 6.33 -8.24
C THR A 95 -17.72 6.05 -9.69
N ILE A 96 -16.95 5.00 -9.96
CA ILE A 96 -16.62 4.50 -11.29
C ILE A 96 -17.24 3.12 -11.45
N SER A 97 -18.20 3.00 -12.37
CA SER A 97 -18.86 1.74 -12.69
C SER A 97 -17.93 0.78 -13.43
N ALA A 98 -18.28 -0.50 -13.44
CA ALA A 98 -17.48 -1.52 -14.13
C ALA A 98 -17.40 -1.24 -15.64
N GLY A 99 -16.20 -1.37 -16.22
CA GLY A 99 -15.93 -1.05 -17.63
C GLY A 99 -15.53 0.41 -17.87
N ASP A 100 -15.91 1.33 -16.99
CA ASP A 100 -15.62 2.75 -17.17
C ASP A 100 -14.19 3.13 -16.79
N THR A 101 -13.74 4.23 -17.38
CA THR A 101 -12.43 4.83 -17.13
C THR A 101 -12.52 6.31 -16.81
N VAL A 102 -11.84 6.75 -15.74
CA VAL A 102 -11.54 8.16 -15.48
C VAL A 102 -10.05 8.37 -15.72
N ALA A 103 -9.70 9.14 -16.76
CA ALA A 103 -8.33 9.37 -17.18
C ALA A 103 -7.86 10.78 -16.82
N ILE A 104 -7.02 10.91 -15.78
CA ILE A 104 -6.41 12.19 -15.39
C ILE A 104 -5.24 12.48 -16.33
N GLN A 105 -5.38 13.52 -17.16
CA GLN A 105 -4.37 13.87 -18.15
C GLN A 105 -3.07 14.39 -17.54
N ASN A 106 -1.99 14.37 -18.34
CA ASN A 106 -0.70 14.90 -17.96
C ASN A 106 -0.78 16.36 -17.46
N ALA A 107 0.04 16.70 -16.47
CA ALA A 107 0.13 18.03 -15.88
C ALA A 107 -1.17 18.52 -15.21
N ARG A 108 -2.01 17.59 -14.73
CA ARG A 108 -3.23 17.88 -13.96
C ARG A 108 -3.08 17.49 -12.49
N THR A 109 -3.97 18.01 -11.65
CA THR A 109 -4.11 17.60 -10.25
C THR A 109 -5.58 17.37 -9.94
N PHE A 110 -5.96 16.12 -9.69
CA PHE A 110 -7.30 15.73 -9.26
C PHE A 110 -7.33 15.62 -7.73
N THR A 111 -8.26 16.29 -7.07
CA THR A 111 -8.41 16.20 -5.60
C THR A 111 -9.76 15.57 -5.27
N LEU A 112 -9.74 14.47 -4.51
CA LEU A 112 -10.91 13.77 -4.03
C LEU A 112 -11.13 14.08 -2.55
N GLY A 113 -12.25 14.67 -2.20
CA GLY A 113 -12.60 15.07 -0.83
C GLY A 113 -13.27 13.97 -0.01
N GLY A 114 -13.83 12.94 -0.64
CA GLY A 114 -14.52 11.82 -0.02
C GLY A 114 -14.11 10.46 -0.58
N ASP A 115 -14.87 9.43 -0.28
CA ASP A 115 -14.54 8.06 -0.67
C ASP A 115 -14.58 7.83 -2.20
N LEU A 116 -13.82 6.85 -2.64
CA LEU A 116 -13.82 6.31 -4.00
C LEU A 116 -14.45 4.91 -3.97
N PHE A 117 -15.52 4.72 -4.74
CA PHE A 117 -15.94 3.40 -5.18
C PHE A 117 -15.52 3.22 -6.65
N ASN A 118 -14.63 2.28 -6.91
CA ASN A 118 -14.06 2.04 -8.23
C ASN A 118 -14.22 0.57 -8.60
N ALA A 119 -15.20 0.27 -9.45
CA ALA A 119 -15.33 -1.03 -10.10
C ALA A 119 -14.69 -1.05 -11.52
N GLY A 120 -14.22 0.11 -11.99
CA GLY A 120 -13.57 0.30 -13.29
C GLY A 120 -12.10 0.69 -13.15
N LEU A 121 -11.69 1.75 -13.86
CA LEU A 121 -10.31 2.19 -13.95
C LEU A 121 -10.16 3.70 -13.68
N LEU A 122 -9.35 4.06 -12.68
CA LEU A 122 -8.87 5.43 -12.50
C LEU A 122 -7.40 5.51 -12.96
N VAL A 123 -7.07 6.42 -13.86
CA VAL A 123 -5.73 6.50 -14.46
C VAL A 123 -5.04 7.82 -14.18
N LEU A 124 -3.77 7.75 -13.78
CA LEU A 124 -2.83 8.87 -13.70
C LEU A 124 -1.88 8.85 -14.91
N ASN A 125 -2.16 9.70 -15.91
CA ASN A 125 -1.45 9.69 -17.21
C ASN A 125 -0.32 10.73 -17.29
N SER A 126 0.64 10.69 -16.37
CA SER A 126 1.87 11.48 -16.53
C SER A 126 2.66 11.03 -17.77
N THR A 127 2.99 11.98 -18.64
CA THR A 127 3.94 11.80 -19.75
C THR A 127 5.28 12.49 -19.46
N GLY A 128 5.60 12.65 -18.18
CA GLY A 128 6.84 13.28 -17.69
C GLY A 128 6.61 14.57 -16.89
N SER A 129 5.45 15.22 -17.02
CA SER A 129 5.09 16.33 -16.12
C SER A 129 4.39 15.81 -14.86
N LEU A 130 4.50 16.59 -13.78
CA LEU A 130 3.86 16.24 -12.52
C LEU A 130 2.34 16.13 -12.70
N THR A 131 1.82 14.94 -12.49
CA THR A 131 0.39 14.62 -12.59
C THR A 131 -0.02 13.96 -11.28
N ALA A 132 -1.03 14.52 -10.62
CA ALA A 132 -1.31 14.17 -9.24
C ALA A 132 -2.76 13.75 -9.01
N LEU A 133 -2.93 12.71 -8.19
CA LEU A 133 -4.15 12.44 -7.44
C LEU A 133 -3.90 12.87 -5.99
N ARG A 134 -4.88 13.54 -5.38
CA ARG A 134 -4.80 13.98 -3.99
C ARG A 134 -6.05 13.56 -3.23
N ILE A 135 -5.87 13.17 -1.97
CA ILE A 135 -6.99 13.02 -1.03
C ILE A 135 -7.08 14.27 -0.17
N GLY A 136 -8.27 14.86 -0.10
CA GLY A 136 -8.55 16.08 0.65
C GLY A 136 -8.83 15.85 2.14
N ASN A 137 -9.20 14.61 2.49
CA ASN A 137 -9.46 14.10 3.83
C ASN A 137 -8.95 12.64 3.89
N SER A 138 -9.08 11.97 5.03
CA SER A 138 -9.00 10.51 5.05
C SER A 138 -10.14 9.91 4.22
N VAL A 139 -9.80 8.95 3.34
CA VAL A 139 -10.74 8.35 2.39
C VAL A 139 -10.51 6.86 2.24
N THR A 140 -11.54 6.15 1.81
CA THR A 140 -11.48 4.73 1.43
C THR A 140 -11.58 4.59 -0.08
N PHE A 141 -10.67 3.80 -0.66
CA PHE A 141 -10.76 3.31 -2.03
C PHE A 141 -11.26 1.87 -1.97
N SER A 142 -12.41 1.61 -2.59
CA SER A 142 -13.11 0.33 -2.57
C SER A 142 -13.62 -0.04 -3.97
N GLY A 143 -14.14 -1.25 -4.12
CA GLY A 143 -14.57 -1.78 -5.42
C GLY A 143 -13.44 -2.52 -6.12
N GLY A 144 -13.81 -3.53 -6.91
CA GLY A 144 -12.89 -4.47 -7.57
C GLY A 144 -11.98 -3.89 -8.66
N GLY A 145 -11.97 -2.57 -8.85
CA GLY A 145 -11.26 -1.86 -9.89
C GLY A 145 -9.82 -1.49 -9.53
N GLU A 146 -9.22 -0.67 -10.40
CA GLU A 146 -7.81 -0.29 -10.29
C GLU A 146 -7.59 1.23 -10.31
N LEU A 147 -6.66 1.71 -9.49
CA LEU A 147 -5.91 2.94 -9.75
C LEU A 147 -4.61 2.59 -10.48
N LEU A 148 -4.49 3.03 -11.73
CA LEU A 148 -3.32 2.82 -12.59
C LEU A 148 -2.49 4.09 -12.72
N LEU A 149 -1.25 4.06 -12.24
CA LEU A 149 -0.24 5.08 -12.48
C LEU A 149 0.57 4.69 -13.73
N SER A 150 0.61 5.54 -14.74
CA SER A 150 1.44 5.32 -15.94
C SER A 150 2.93 5.06 -15.63
N ASN A 151 3.70 4.56 -16.59
CA ASN A 151 5.14 4.31 -16.44
C ASN A 151 5.97 5.63 -16.44
N SER A 152 5.78 6.46 -15.42
CA SER A 152 6.39 7.80 -15.31
C SER A 152 6.67 8.16 -13.86
N ALA A 153 7.85 8.73 -13.61
CA ALA A 153 8.23 9.26 -12.30
C ALA A 153 7.44 10.54 -11.94
N GLY A 154 6.74 11.14 -12.92
CA GLY A 154 5.92 12.33 -12.73
C GLY A 154 4.54 12.05 -12.09
N ASN A 155 4.14 10.78 -11.95
CA ASN A 155 2.92 10.44 -11.22
C ASN A 155 3.12 10.66 -9.72
N ARG A 156 2.13 11.26 -9.07
CA ARG A 156 2.13 11.51 -7.63
C ARG A 156 0.77 11.20 -7.02
N PHE A 157 0.75 10.46 -5.94
CA PHE A 157 -0.44 10.27 -5.12
C PHE A 157 -0.11 10.61 -3.67
N PHE A 158 -0.77 11.62 -3.08
CA PHE A 158 -0.47 12.11 -1.73
C PHE A 158 -1.67 12.85 -1.13
N ALA A 159 -1.71 13.10 0.17
CA ALA A 159 -2.80 13.87 0.76
C ALA A 159 -2.59 15.39 0.74
N VAL A 160 -3.68 16.14 0.87
CA VAL A 160 -3.63 17.59 1.09
C VAL A 160 -3.07 17.88 2.49
N ASN A 161 -3.54 17.17 3.52
CA ASN A 161 -3.03 17.30 4.89
C ASN A 161 -2.23 16.04 5.26
N GLY A 162 -1.05 16.25 5.85
CA GLY A 162 -0.10 15.16 6.14
C GLY A 162 -0.61 14.07 7.09
N SER A 163 -1.68 14.33 7.83
CA SER A 163 -2.33 13.40 8.77
C SER A 163 -3.45 12.57 8.16
N ASP A 164 -3.89 12.90 6.94
CA ASP A 164 -4.97 12.17 6.28
C ASP A 164 -4.48 10.76 5.90
N VAL A 165 -5.37 9.78 6.00
CA VAL A 165 -5.09 8.36 5.79
C VAL A 165 -5.86 7.86 4.58
N LEU A 166 -5.16 7.19 3.67
CA LEU A 166 -5.81 6.39 2.64
C LEU A 166 -6.07 4.98 3.17
N THR A 167 -7.31 4.50 3.09
CA THR A 167 -7.61 3.07 3.19
C THR A 167 -7.77 2.48 1.79
N ASN A 168 -6.88 1.58 1.38
CA ASN A 168 -7.05 0.78 0.15
C ASN A 168 -7.73 -0.54 0.53
N ALA A 169 -9.02 -0.66 0.28
CA ALA A 169 -9.83 -1.81 0.69
C ALA A 169 -9.37 -3.11 0.01
N SER A 170 -9.76 -4.23 0.61
CA SER A 170 -9.28 -5.58 0.21
C SER A 170 -9.54 -5.98 -1.24
N ASP A 171 -10.54 -5.37 -1.89
CA ASP A 171 -10.92 -5.65 -3.27
C ASP A 171 -10.28 -4.70 -4.29
N HIS A 172 -9.60 -3.64 -3.85
CA HIS A 172 -9.07 -2.61 -4.73
C HIS A 172 -7.55 -2.74 -4.96
N THR A 173 -7.12 -2.42 -6.19
CA THR A 173 -5.71 -2.47 -6.60
C THR A 173 -5.17 -1.08 -6.94
N ILE A 174 -4.00 -0.75 -6.43
CA ILE A 174 -3.21 0.43 -6.83
C ILE A 174 -1.94 -0.07 -7.48
N ARG A 175 -1.67 0.32 -8.73
CA ARG A 175 -0.52 -0.21 -9.47
C ARG A 175 0.17 0.80 -10.37
N GLY A 176 1.41 0.51 -10.74
CA GLY A 176 2.15 1.26 -11.76
C GLY A 176 3.47 1.83 -11.27
N SER A 177 3.72 3.12 -11.56
CA SER A 177 4.97 3.80 -11.21
C SER A 177 4.82 5.26 -10.84
N GLY A 178 5.76 5.76 -10.04
CA GLY A 178 5.78 7.14 -9.55
C GLY A 178 5.97 7.23 -8.04
N GLN A 179 5.44 8.30 -7.47
CA GLN A 179 5.52 8.60 -6.04
C GLN A 179 4.18 8.36 -5.36
N PHE A 180 4.19 7.56 -4.31
CA PHE A 180 3.03 7.25 -3.48
C PHE A 180 3.28 7.73 -2.05
N GLY A 181 2.36 8.51 -1.53
CA GLY A 181 2.40 9.21 -0.25
C GLY A 181 3.28 10.46 -0.22
N SER A 182 4.49 10.42 -0.81
CA SER A 182 5.48 11.52 -0.78
C SER A 182 5.78 12.07 0.62
N GLY A 183 5.60 11.26 1.67
CA GLY A 183 5.74 11.67 3.08
C GLY A 183 4.59 12.52 3.61
N LEU A 184 3.47 12.61 2.88
CA LEU A 184 2.36 13.52 3.13
C LEU A 184 1.03 12.80 3.40
N MET A 185 1.03 11.53 3.80
CA MET A 185 -0.19 10.82 4.20
C MET A 185 0.13 9.56 5.02
N GLY A 186 -0.87 9.05 5.74
CA GLY A 186 -0.92 7.69 6.26
C GLY A 186 -1.51 6.69 5.26
N LEU A 187 -1.45 5.41 5.59
CA LEU A 187 -1.94 4.32 4.75
C LEU A 187 -2.45 3.16 5.60
N ILE A 188 -3.62 2.64 5.24
CA ILE A 188 -4.08 1.30 5.61
C ILE A 188 -4.30 0.54 4.31
N ASN A 189 -3.40 -0.37 3.97
CA ASN A 189 -3.51 -1.21 2.78
C ASN A 189 -4.09 -2.57 3.15
N GLU A 190 -5.33 -2.84 2.76
CA GLU A 190 -5.98 -4.15 2.85
C GLU A 190 -5.98 -4.87 1.49
N GLY A 191 -5.92 -4.11 0.39
CA GLY A 191 -5.85 -4.62 -0.98
C GLY A 191 -4.41 -4.82 -1.49
N VAL A 192 -4.19 -4.47 -2.75
CA VAL A 192 -2.89 -4.63 -3.42
C VAL A 192 -2.28 -3.28 -3.79
N ILE A 193 -1.01 -3.08 -3.43
CA ILE A 193 -0.14 -2.04 -3.99
C ILE A 193 0.95 -2.72 -4.81
N LEU A 194 1.03 -2.42 -6.11
CA LEU A 194 1.84 -3.13 -7.08
C LEU A 194 2.77 -2.22 -7.88
N ALA A 195 4.08 -2.44 -7.76
CA ALA A 195 5.06 -1.92 -8.70
C ALA A 195 5.26 -2.92 -9.85
N ASP A 196 4.89 -2.55 -11.07
CA ASP A 196 4.95 -3.43 -12.24
C ASP A 196 5.43 -2.74 -13.53
N GLN A 197 5.99 -1.52 -13.41
CA GLN A 197 6.62 -0.84 -14.53
C GLN A 197 8.10 -0.56 -14.26
N SER A 198 8.85 -0.37 -15.34
CA SER A 198 10.30 -0.20 -15.33
C SER A 198 10.78 1.03 -14.55
N VAL A 199 9.97 2.09 -14.42
CA VAL A 199 10.33 3.27 -13.62
C VAL A 199 10.30 2.97 -12.11
N GLY A 200 9.49 2.00 -11.69
CA GLY A 200 9.30 1.63 -10.30
C GLY A 200 8.33 2.53 -9.53
N LEU A 201 7.88 2.04 -8.38
CA LEU A 201 7.00 2.75 -7.46
C LEU A 201 7.75 3.05 -6.18
N THR A 202 7.71 4.30 -5.72
CA THR A 202 8.26 4.70 -4.43
C THR A 202 7.11 4.99 -3.46
N VAL A 203 7.01 4.20 -2.40
CA VAL A 203 6.10 4.42 -1.27
C VAL A 203 6.87 5.16 -0.17
N GLN A 204 6.40 6.36 0.17
CA GLN A 204 6.90 7.15 1.28
C GLN A 204 5.70 7.71 2.05
N LEU A 205 5.52 7.28 3.30
CA LEU A 205 4.43 7.71 4.17
C LEU A 205 4.92 8.72 5.21
N ASN A 206 3.97 9.39 5.87
CA ASN A 206 4.29 10.32 6.94
C ASN A 206 4.57 9.54 8.24
N ASN A 207 5.82 9.60 8.73
CA ASN A 207 6.28 8.94 9.95
C ASN A 207 5.92 9.67 11.27
N ALA A 208 5.09 10.72 11.24
CA ALA A 208 4.65 11.39 12.47
C ALA A 208 3.77 10.49 13.37
N ASP A 209 3.82 10.70 14.68
CA ASP A 209 3.04 9.94 15.65
C ASP A 209 1.53 10.12 15.44
N GLY A 210 0.76 9.05 15.67
CA GLY A 210 -0.71 9.08 15.57
C GLY A 210 -1.26 9.02 14.14
N ILE A 211 -0.44 8.68 13.15
CA ILE A 211 -0.84 8.44 11.77
C ILE A 211 -0.72 6.94 11.48
N ASP A 212 -1.81 6.33 10.99
CA ASP A 212 -1.87 4.91 10.66
C ASP A 212 -1.01 4.59 9.42
N ARG A 213 -0.27 3.48 9.50
CA ARG A 213 0.71 3.01 8.49
C ARG A 213 0.76 1.49 8.50
N ASP A 214 -0.32 0.87 8.05
CA ASP A 214 -0.49 -0.58 8.10
C ASP A 214 -0.59 -1.19 6.70
N ASN A 215 0.12 -2.30 6.49
CA ASN A 215 -0.08 -3.23 5.40
C ASN A 215 -0.71 -4.51 5.96
N GLN A 216 -2.01 -4.69 5.72
CA GLN A 216 -2.78 -5.89 6.03
C GLN A 216 -3.03 -6.74 4.77
N GLY A 217 -2.87 -6.15 3.59
CA GLY A 217 -2.93 -6.79 2.28
C GLY A 217 -1.55 -7.11 1.72
N THR A 218 -1.34 -6.75 0.45
CA THR A 218 -0.09 -7.03 -0.26
C THR A 218 0.57 -5.77 -0.80
N MET A 219 1.89 -5.64 -0.56
CA MET A 219 2.77 -4.75 -1.30
C MET A 219 3.72 -5.58 -2.16
N ARG A 220 3.65 -5.44 -3.50
CA ARG A 220 4.33 -6.33 -4.45
C ARG A 220 5.17 -5.57 -5.46
N ALA A 221 6.32 -6.15 -5.83
CA ALA A 221 7.02 -5.85 -7.08
C ALA A 221 6.91 -7.04 -8.06
N SER A 222 6.55 -6.78 -9.31
CA SER A 222 6.47 -7.78 -10.41
C SER A 222 7.12 -7.26 -11.69
N ASP A 223 7.21 -8.11 -12.72
CA ASP A 223 7.59 -7.73 -14.08
C ASP A 223 8.94 -6.99 -14.20
N GLY A 224 9.91 -7.36 -13.35
CA GLY A 224 11.22 -6.71 -13.30
C GLY A 224 11.23 -5.30 -12.69
N ALA A 225 10.09 -4.85 -12.16
CA ALA A 225 9.97 -3.54 -11.52
C ALA A 225 10.62 -3.52 -10.13
N THR A 226 10.81 -2.30 -9.62
CA THR A 226 11.24 -2.05 -8.25
C THR A 226 10.15 -1.34 -7.45
N LEU A 227 9.77 -1.94 -6.32
CA LEU A 227 9.02 -1.26 -5.26
C LEU A 227 10.03 -0.73 -4.23
N THR A 228 10.08 0.58 -4.02
CA THR A 228 10.91 1.19 -2.97
C THR A 228 10.02 1.64 -1.83
N ILE A 229 10.24 1.12 -0.62
CA ILE A 229 9.65 1.65 0.62
C ILE A 229 10.71 2.54 1.24
N LEU A 230 10.46 3.85 1.25
CA LEU A 230 11.43 4.89 1.58
C LEU A 230 11.05 5.60 2.87
N ASN A 231 11.97 5.65 3.83
CA ASN A 231 11.87 6.41 5.08
C ASN A 231 10.50 6.28 5.75
N THR A 232 10.02 5.04 5.83
CA THR A 232 8.65 4.72 6.23
C THR A 232 8.67 3.57 7.22
N ASP A 233 7.99 3.76 8.34
CA ASP A 233 7.73 2.72 9.33
C ASP A 233 6.34 2.13 9.07
N ILE A 234 6.28 0.85 8.72
CA ILE A 234 5.05 0.13 8.38
C ILE A 234 4.85 -1.04 9.33
N GLY A 235 3.66 -1.09 9.94
CA GLY A 235 3.12 -2.30 10.53
C GLY A 235 2.64 -3.23 9.42
N ASN A 236 3.14 -4.45 9.37
CA ASN A 236 2.82 -5.43 8.34
C ASN A 236 2.07 -6.65 8.93
N THR A 237 1.42 -6.48 10.08
CA THR A 237 0.73 -7.58 10.77
C THR A 237 -0.34 -8.22 9.88
N GLY A 238 -0.19 -9.52 9.61
CA GLY A 238 -1.07 -10.26 8.69
C GLY A 238 -0.86 -9.95 7.20
N GLY A 239 -0.05 -8.93 6.89
CA GLY A 239 0.26 -8.51 5.53
C GLY A 239 1.46 -9.22 4.93
N LEU A 240 1.58 -9.04 3.61
CA LEU A 240 2.62 -9.60 2.77
C LEU A 240 3.35 -8.47 2.03
N ILE A 241 4.68 -8.51 2.09
CA ILE A 241 5.54 -7.76 1.19
C ILE A 241 6.28 -8.76 0.31
N GLU A 242 6.23 -8.63 -1.01
CA GLU A 242 6.83 -9.61 -1.90
C GLU A 242 7.50 -9.06 -3.16
N ALA A 243 8.59 -9.70 -3.58
CA ALA A 243 9.21 -9.47 -4.88
C ALA A 243 9.10 -10.75 -5.72
N LEU A 244 8.43 -10.66 -6.86
CA LEU A 244 8.34 -11.77 -7.81
C LEU A 244 9.64 -11.91 -8.63
N ASP A 245 9.66 -12.89 -9.54
CA ASP A 245 10.79 -13.16 -10.43
C ASP A 245 11.21 -11.90 -11.19
N GLY A 246 12.51 -11.62 -11.19
CA GLY A 246 13.17 -10.46 -11.78
C GLY A 246 13.02 -9.16 -10.98
N SER A 247 12.15 -9.12 -9.97
CA SER A 247 11.74 -7.89 -9.30
C SER A 247 12.50 -7.61 -8.00
N THR A 248 12.45 -6.36 -7.56
CA THR A 248 13.09 -5.93 -6.31
C THR A 248 12.13 -5.20 -5.41
N VAL A 249 12.14 -5.55 -4.12
CA VAL A 249 11.63 -4.68 -3.05
C VAL A 249 12.82 -4.04 -2.33
N ALA A 250 12.93 -2.72 -2.39
CA ALA A 250 13.99 -1.96 -1.73
C ALA A 250 13.46 -1.29 -0.46
N LEU A 251 13.93 -1.73 0.71
CA LEU A 251 13.64 -1.11 2.00
C LEU A 251 14.75 -0.11 2.32
N ASN A 252 14.45 1.18 2.27
CA ASN A 252 15.43 2.25 2.39
C ASN A 252 15.08 3.20 3.53
N GLY A 253 15.84 3.14 4.62
CA GLY A 253 15.58 3.91 5.84
C GLY A 253 14.25 3.55 6.52
N SER A 254 13.70 2.38 6.21
CA SER A 254 12.38 1.92 6.66
C SER A 254 12.47 0.93 7.82
N ARG A 255 11.40 0.86 8.62
CA ARG A 255 11.14 -0.24 9.57
C ARG A 255 9.93 -1.03 9.13
N ILE A 256 10.08 -2.35 9.01
CA ILE A 256 8.95 -3.27 8.79
C ILE A 256 8.78 -4.10 10.05
N THR A 257 7.59 -4.04 10.64
CA THR A 257 7.26 -4.78 11.86
C THR A 257 6.18 -5.82 11.56
N ALA A 258 6.40 -7.07 11.94
CA ALA A 258 5.50 -8.20 11.74
C ALA A 258 5.22 -8.61 10.28
N GLY A 259 4.37 -9.63 10.13
CA GLY A 259 3.94 -10.17 8.84
C GLY A 259 4.99 -11.01 8.14
N THR A 260 4.81 -11.15 6.82
CA THR A 260 5.65 -12.01 5.97
C THR A 260 6.36 -11.22 4.88
N LEU A 261 7.64 -11.53 4.71
CA LEU A 261 8.45 -11.14 3.57
C LEU A 261 8.65 -12.35 2.65
N ARG A 262 8.36 -12.25 1.35
CA ARG A 262 8.56 -13.36 0.40
C ARG A 262 9.22 -12.95 -0.92
N THR A 263 10.04 -13.82 -1.47
CA THR A 263 10.55 -13.68 -2.85
C THR A 263 10.19 -14.91 -3.67
N ALA A 264 10.00 -14.74 -4.98
CA ALA A 264 9.84 -15.85 -5.92
C ALA A 264 10.92 -15.77 -7.01
N GLY A 265 11.35 -16.93 -7.53
CA GLY A 265 12.36 -16.99 -8.58
C GLY A 265 13.67 -16.32 -8.15
N ASP A 266 14.17 -15.38 -8.94
CA ASP A 266 15.35 -14.56 -8.60
C ASP A 266 15.00 -13.20 -7.97
N GLY A 267 13.74 -12.99 -7.58
CA GLY A 267 13.29 -11.82 -6.84
C GLY A 267 14.09 -11.58 -5.55
N VAL A 268 14.25 -10.31 -5.17
CA VAL A 268 15.11 -9.94 -4.04
C VAL A 268 14.55 -8.80 -3.20
N MET A 269 14.78 -8.88 -1.90
CA MET A 269 14.59 -7.76 -0.99
C MET A 269 15.94 -7.14 -0.64
N THR A 270 16.08 -5.82 -0.69
CA THR A 270 17.33 -5.14 -0.30
C THR A 270 17.13 -4.25 0.91
N LEU A 271 18.05 -4.32 1.87
CA LEU A 271 18.07 -3.40 3.02
C LEU A 271 19.13 -2.30 2.82
N VAL A 272 18.68 -1.06 2.92
CA VAL A 272 19.50 0.16 2.87
C VAL A 272 19.20 0.96 4.13
N ASN A 273 19.98 0.79 5.19
CA ASN A 273 19.71 1.36 6.51
C ASN A 273 18.31 1.02 7.06
N ALA A 274 17.73 -0.11 6.65
CA ALA A 274 16.39 -0.55 7.05
C ALA A 274 16.43 -1.55 8.22
N THR A 275 15.30 -1.68 8.90
CA THR A 275 15.09 -2.57 10.05
C THR A 275 13.96 -3.55 9.79
N LEU A 276 14.19 -4.82 10.09
CA LEU A 276 13.16 -5.86 10.15
C LEU A 276 12.90 -6.22 11.62
N GLU A 277 11.63 -6.32 12.02
CA GLU A 277 11.23 -6.59 13.40
C GLU A 277 10.09 -7.60 13.45
N ASP A 278 10.19 -8.59 14.34
CA ASP A 278 9.09 -9.49 14.75
C ASP A 278 8.33 -10.16 13.59
N LEU A 279 9.04 -10.57 12.52
CA LEU A 279 8.44 -11.02 11.27
C LEU A 279 8.92 -12.39 10.80
N THR A 280 8.19 -12.98 9.86
CA THR A 280 8.60 -14.17 9.11
C THR A 280 9.30 -13.75 7.82
N ASN A 281 10.53 -14.23 7.63
CA ASN A 281 11.28 -14.04 6.39
C ASN A 281 11.30 -15.34 5.58
N GLU A 282 10.51 -15.38 4.50
CA GLU A 282 10.53 -16.41 3.44
C GLU A 282 11.29 -15.91 2.20
N ALA A 283 11.88 -14.71 2.28
CA ALA A 283 12.54 -14.04 1.16
C ALA A 283 14.06 -14.26 1.14
N LEU A 284 14.64 -14.01 -0.04
CA LEU A 284 16.03 -13.59 -0.15
C LEU A 284 16.14 -12.10 0.23
N VAL A 285 16.57 -11.84 1.45
CA VAL A 285 16.94 -10.51 1.96
C VAL A 285 18.43 -10.30 1.76
N ARG A 286 18.81 -9.20 1.13
CA ARG A 286 20.19 -8.86 0.77
C ARG A 286 20.61 -7.52 1.34
N ILE A 287 21.73 -7.53 2.05
CA ILE A 287 22.45 -6.33 2.49
C ILE A 287 23.64 -6.16 1.55
N ASN A 288 23.55 -5.19 0.64
CA ASN A 288 24.58 -4.95 -0.37
C ASN A 288 25.86 -4.37 0.26
N ASN A 289 26.96 -4.41 -0.49
CA ASN A 289 28.24 -3.84 -0.06
C ASN A 289 28.09 -2.38 0.43
N ALA A 290 28.74 -2.06 1.55
CA ALA A 290 28.69 -0.73 2.17
C ALA A 290 27.28 -0.32 2.67
N GLN A 291 26.36 -1.27 2.82
CA GLN A 291 25.04 -1.05 3.42
C GLN A 291 24.96 -1.59 4.85
N THR A 292 23.93 -1.14 5.54
CA THR A 292 23.56 -1.63 6.87
C THR A 292 22.13 -2.15 6.82
N GLY A 293 21.91 -3.39 7.27
CA GLY A 293 20.60 -3.90 7.67
C GLY A 293 20.52 -4.00 9.19
N ARG A 294 19.31 -4.01 9.74
CA ARG A 294 19.07 -4.17 11.18
C ARG A 294 17.99 -5.20 11.44
N LEU A 295 18.14 -5.95 12.53
CA LEU A 295 17.12 -6.85 13.05
C LEU A 295 16.76 -6.42 14.47
N ALA A 296 15.49 -6.60 14.83
CA ALA A 296 14.97 -6.43 16.18
C ALA A 296 13.98 -7.56 16.50
N GLY A 297 13.87 -7.95 17.77
CA GLY A 297 12.90 -8.93 18.21
C GLY A 297 13.12 -10.33 17.62
N THR A 298 12.05 -11.04 17.28
CA THR A 298 12.14 -12.40 16.74
C THR A 298 11.99 -12.40 15.22
N ILE A 299 12.98 -12.93 14.51
CA ILE A 299 12.91 -13.14 13.07
C ILE A 299 12.79 -14.63 12.81
N ASP A 300 11.62 -15.08 12.34
CA ASP A 300 11.40 -16.45 11.88
C ASP A 300 11.88 -16.56 10.44
N ASN A 301 13.16 -16.89 10.28
CA ASN A 301 13.83 -16.91 8.99
C ASN A 301 13.79 -18.32 8.40
N THR A 302 12.95 -18.54 7.40
CA THR A 302 12.89 -19.76 6.56
C THR A 302 13.56 -19.53 5.19
N GLY A 303 13.77 -18.26 4.82
CA GLY A 303 14.51 -17.84 3.63
C GLY A 303 16.00 -17.61 3.90
N GLU A 304 16.57 -16.63 3.21
CA GLU A 304 17.98 -16.27 3.35
C GLU A 304 18.17 -14.78 3.62
N ILE A 305 18.90 -14.46 4.70
CA ILE A 305 19.46 -13.13 4.92
C ILE A 305 20.92 -13.17 4.50
N ARG A 306 21.33 -12.32 3.55
CA ARG A 306 22.66 -12.36 2.94
C ARG A 306 23.41 -11.04 3.07
N LEU A 307 24.60 -11.08 3.67
CA LEU A 307 25.56 -9.98 3.66
C LEU A 307 26.52 -10.12 2.47
N ASN A 308 26.51 -9.14 1.57
CA ASN A 308 27.24 -9.16 0.31
C ASN A 308 28.39 -8.14 0.29
N SER A 309 29.27 -8.17 1.29
CA SER A 309 30.50 -7.38 1.23
C SER A 309 31.36 -7.82 0.04
N VAL A 310 31.90 -6.85 -0.69
CA VAL A 310 32.98 -7.04 -1.68
C VAL A 310 34.28 -6.35 -1.26
N GLY A 311 34.42 -6.07 0.04
CA GLY A 311 35.60 -5.48 0.67
C GLY A 311 35.30 -4.29 1.58
N SER A 312 34.15 -3.63 1.41
CA SER A 312 33.69 -2.58 2.33
C SER A 312 32.88 -3.18 3.48
N THR A 313 32.88 -2.50 4.62
CA THR A 313 32.06 -2.88 5.77
C THR A 313 30.60 -2.99 5.36
N THR A 314 30.02 -4.16 5.57
CA THR A 314 28.61 -4.48 5.29
C THR A 314 28.03 -5.04 6.57
N ASP A 315 27.12 -4.29 7.17
CA ASP A 315 26.68 -4.52 8.54
C ASP A 315 25.30 -5.16 8.60
N LEU A 316 25.17 -6.16 9.47
CA LEU A 316 23.92 -6.52 10.10
C LEU A 316 23.99 -6.12 11.58
N VAL A 317 23.14 -5.18 11.97
CA VAL A 317 23.09 -4.68 13.35
C VAL A 317 21.94 -5.33 14.10
N ILE A 318 22.26 -5.84 15.28
CA ILE A 318 21.32 -6.42 16.24
C ILE A 318 20.83 -5.29 17.16
N LEU A 319 19.53 -5.01 17.17
CA LEU A 319 18.91 -3.95 17.97
C LEU A 319 18.22 -4.56 19.19
N GLY A 320 18.86 -4.47 20.36
CA GLY A 320 18.39 -5.16 21.56
C GLY A 320 18.60 -6.67 21.44
N ASP A 321 17.78 -7.45 22.13
CA ASP A 321 17.83 -8.91 22.01
C ASP A 321 17.11 -9.36 20.74
N VAL A 322 17.81 -10.14 19.91
CA VAL A 322 17.29 -10.71 18.66
C VAL A 322 17.34 -12.23 18.72
N THR A 323 16.26 -12.87 18.28
CA THR A 323 16.22 -14.32 18.05
C THR A 323 16.08 -14.61 16.55
N LEU A 324 17.02 -15.37 16.00
CA LEU A 324 16.91 -15.98 14.67
C LEU A 324 16.33 -17.39 14.83
N ALA A 325 15.04 -17.50 14.52
CA ALA A 325 14.28 -18.74 14.43
C ALA A 325 14.17 -19.21 12.98
N GLY A 326 13.49 -20.34 12.76
CA GLY A 326 13.28 -20.94 11.44
C GLY A 326 14.46 -21.79 10.96
N ASP A 327 14.25 -22.50 9.86
CA ASP A 327 15.22 -23.42 9.24
C ASP A 327 16.09 -22.76 8.14
N GLY A 328 15.96 -21.44 7.99
CA GLY A 328 16.65 -20.64 7.00
C GLY A 328 18.10 -20.34 7.34
N VAL A 329 18.68 -19.44 6.55
CA VAL A 329 20.12 -19.15 6.58
C VAL A 329 20.40 -17.65 6.69
N LEU A 330 21.30 -17.28 7.61
CA LEU A 330 22.06 -16.04 7.55
C LEU A 330 23.43 -16.33 6.91
N SER A 331 23.68 -15.81 5.72
CA SER A 331 24.92 -16.05 4.98
C SER A 331 25.76 -14.78 4.81
N MET A 332 27.08 -14.95 4.86
CA MET A 332 28.05 -13.90 4.57
C MET A 332 28.90 -14.28 3.37
N SER A 333 29.12 -13.35 2.45
CA SER A 333 30.05 -13.53 1.33
C SER A 333 31.47 -13.84 1.81
N ASN A 334 32.36 -14.28 0.90
CA ASN A 334 33.77 -14.50 1.23
C ASN A 334 34.55 -13.16 1.34
N SER A 335 34.26 -12.38 2.39
CA SER A 335 34.87 -11.09 2.67
C SER A 335 34.97 -10.85 4.17
N SER A 336 36.12 -10.35 4.64
CA SER A 336 36.28 -9.93 6.03
C SER A 336 35.49 -8.65 6.38
N GLY A 337 34.90 -7.99 5.38
CA GLY A 337 34.08 -6.80 5.53
C GLY A 337 32.63 -7.09 5.96
N ASN A 338 32.19 -8.35 5.95
CA ASN A 338 30.89 -8.69 6.55
C ASN A 338 30.98 -8.61 8.07
N ARG A 339 30.01 -7.96 8.71
CA ARG A 339 29.97 -7.82 10.17
C ARG A 339 28.55 -7.96 10.69
N ILE A 340 28.37 -8.90 11.61
CA ILE A 340 27.22 -8.97 12.49
C ILE A 340 27.65 -8.36 13.82
N ARG A 341 26.86 -7.45 14.41
CA ARG A 341 27.23 -6.81 15.68
C ARG A 341 26.03 -6.30 16.46
N GLY A 342 26.15 -6.26 17.78
CA GLY A 342 25.24 -5.52 18.65
C GLY A 342 25.26 -4.01 18.37
N ASN A 343 24.13 -3.34 18.63
CA ASN A 343 24.05 -1.89 18.67
C ASN A 343 24.56 -1.34 20.01
N ALA A 344 24.25 -2.06 21.10
CA ALA A 344 24.84 -1.90 22.42
C ALA A 344 25.64 -3.14 22.82
N ALA A 345 26.54 -3.00 23.79
CA ALA A 345 27.36 -4.11 24.31
C ALA A 345 26.54 -5.16 25.08
N THR A 346 25.28 -4.85 25.40
CA THR A 346 24.34 -5.73 26.11
C THR A 346 23.47 -6.56 25.17
N ASP A 347 23.47 -6.26 23.87
CA ASP A 347 22.56 -6.88 22.91
C ASP A 347 22.94 -8.34 22.67
N VAL A 348 21.95 -9.24 22.73
CA VAL A 348 22.13 -10.67 22.53
C VAL A 348 21.57 -11.12 21.18
N LEU A 349 22.38 -11.84 20.40
CA LEU A 349 21.90 -12.61 19.25
C LEU A 349 21.72 -14.07 19.64
N THR A 350 20.49 -14.55 19.64
CA THR A 350 20.15 -15.96 19.84
C THR A 350 19.94 -16.64 18.50
N ASN A 351 20.81 -17.58 18.13
CA ASN A 351 20.61 -18.47 16.97
C ASN A 351 19.97 -19.77 17.45
N THR A 352 18.74 -20.07 17.00
CA THR A 352 18.05 -21.32 17.37
C THR A 352 18.73 -22.55 16.75
N SER A 353 18.36 -23.76 17.20
CA SER A 353 18.96 -25.02 16.74
C SER A 353 18.74 -25.28 15.25
N ASP A 354 17.66 -24.76 14.70
CA ASP A 354 17.20 -25.05 13.36
C ASP A 354 17.77 -24.03 12.34
N HIS A 355 18.18 -22.85 12.83
CA HIS A 355 18.70 -21.77 11.99
C HIS A 355 20.22 -21.87 11.78
N THR A 356 20.68 -21.53 10.57
CA THR A 356 22.11 -21.58 10.21
C THR A 356 22.72 -20.18 10.02
N ILE A 357 23.86 -19.91 10.68
CA ILE A 357 24.74 -18.77 10.35
C ILE A 357 26.02 -19.30 9.70
N ARG A 358 26.38 -18.80 8.52
CA ARG A 358 27.57 -19.26 7.77
C ARG A 358 28.27 -18.15 6.98
N GLY A 359 29.52 -18.39 6.59
CA GLY A 359 30.27 -17.53 5.69
C GLY A 359 31.53 -16.93 6.31
N SER A 360 32.04 -15.84 5.73
CA SER A 360 33.25 -15.15 6.21
C SER A 360 32.91 -13.75 6.67
N GLY A 361 33.48 -13.35 7.81
CA GLY A 361 33.22 -12.05 8.40
C GLY A 361 33.56 -11.99 9.88
N GLN A 362 32.93 -11.03 10.56
CA GLN A 362 33.04 -10.79 11.99
C GLN A 362 31.66 -11.00 12.62
N LEU A 363 31.63 -11.65 13.79
CA LEU A 363 30.48 -11.75 14.68
C LEU A 363 30.93 -11.32 16.08
#